data_AF-A0A447XED5-F1
#
_entry.id   AF-A0A447XED5-F1
#
_cell.length_a   1.000
_cell.length_b   1.000
_cell.length_c   1.000
_cell.angle_alpha   90.00
_cell.angle_beta   90.00
_cell.angle_gamma   90.00
#
_symmetry.space_group_name_H-M   'P 1'
#
loop_
_entity.id
_entity.type
_entity.pdbx_description
1 polymer ?
#
loop_
_entity_poly.entity_id
_entity_poly.type
_entity_poly.pdbx_seq_one_letter_code
_entity_poly.pdbx_strand_id
1 'polypeptide(L)'
;MLEVRGEYLPIVELWKVFNVAGAKTEATQGIVVILQSGGRRYALLVDQLIGQHQVVVKNLESNYRKVPGISAATILGDGSVALIVDVSALQAINREQRMANTAA
;
A
#
# COMPACT_ATOMS: atom_id res chain seq x y z
N MET A 1 12.92 6.98 -6.13
CA MET A 1 12.18 6.98 -7.42
C MET A 1 12.56 5.69 -8.13
N LEU A 2 11.69 5.12 -8.96
CA LEU A 2 11.97 3.94 -9.77
C LEU A 2 11.82 4.30 -11.25
N GLU A 3 12.80 3.92 -12.07
CA GLU A 3 12.70 4.06 -13.52
C GLU A 3 12.00 2.82 -14.12
N VAL A 4 10.90 3.04 -14.84
CA VAL A 4 10.16 1.99 -15.54
C VAL A 4 9.90 2.46 -16.96
N ARG A 5 10.54 1.78 -17.94
CA ARG A 5 10.38 2.08 -19.38
C ARG A 5 10.61 3.57 -19.72
N GLY A 6 11.62 4.19 -19.11
CA GLY A 6 11.97 5.60 -19.34
C GLY A 6 11.15 6.62 -18.53
N GLU A 7 10.28 6.18 -17.63
CA GLU A 7 9.51 7.04 -16.74
C GLU A 7 9.90 6.86 -15.27
N TYR A 8 10.05 7.97 -14.55
CA TYR A 8 10.33 7.95 -13.12
C TYR A 8 9.05 7.96 -12.29
N LEU A 9 8.84 6.88 -11.55
CA LEU A 9 7.70 6.72 -10.65
C LEU A 9 8.13 6.94 -9.18
N PRO A 10 7.32 7.67 -8.39
CA PRO A 10 7.54 7.72 -6.95
C PRO A 10 7.31 6.33 -6.34
N ILE A 11 8.16 5.95 -5.40
CA ILE A 11 8.02 4.69 -4.66
C ILE A 11 7.26 5.00 -3.37
N VAL A 12 6.29 4.15 -3.05
CA VAL A 12 5.59 4.06 -1.78
C VAL A 12 6.02 2.73 -1.15
N GLU A 13 6.58 2.80 0.05
CA GLU A 13 6.96 1.60 0.80
C GLU A 13 5.79 1.21 1.70
N LEU A 14 5.12 0.09 1.41
CA LEU A 14 3.90 -0.29 2.13
C LEU A 14 4.14 -0.45 3.64
N TRP A 15 5.28 -1.04 3.99
CA TRP A 15 5.69 -1.24 5.38
C TRP A 15 5.82 0.07 6.15
N LYS A 16 6.31 1.14 5.50
CA LYS A 16 6.49 2.46 6.10
C LYS A 16 5.18 3.17 6.31
N VAL A 17 4.23 3.03 5.39
CA VAL A 17 2.90 3.62 5.52
C VAL A 17 2.14 3.04 6.70
N PHE A 18 2.22 1.71 6.90
CA PHE A 18 1.50 1.01 7.95
C PHE A 18 2.33 0.69 9.21
N ASN A 19 3.59 1.15 9.26
CA ASN A 19 4.54 0.90 10.34
C ASN A 19 4.66 -0.60 10.70
N VAL A 20 4.84 -1.44 9.68
CA VAL A 20 4.94 -2.90 9.83
C VAL A 20 6.35 -3.28 10.25
N ALA A 21 6.50 -3.81 11.47
CA ALA A 21 7.77 -4.30 11.97
C ALA A 21 8.18 -5.61 11.26
N GLY A 22 9.49 -5.79 11.03
CA GLY A 22 10.04 -7.01 10.42
C GLY A 22 9.78 -7.16 8.91
N ALA A 23 9.24 -6.13 8.25
CA ALA A 23 9.07 -6.12 6.81
C ALA A 23 10.42 -6.08 6.07
N LYS A 24 10.43 -6.50 4.80
CA LYS A 24 11.63 -6.40 3.96
C LYS A 24 11.80 -4.95 3.52
N THR A 25 12.79 -4.27 4.09
CA THR A 25 13.03 -2.84 3.83
C THR A 25 13.94 -2.58 2.63
N GLU A 26 14.73 -3.57 2.20
CA GLU A 26 15.54 -3.45 0.99
C GLU A 26 14.68 -3.61 -0.26
N ALA A 27 14.71 -2.61 -1.15
CA ALA A 27 13.93 -2.64 -2.39
C ALA A 27 14.26 -3.84 -3.30
N THR A 28 15.46 -4.41 -3.18
CA THR A 28 15.94 -5.60 -3.92
C THR A 28 15.36 -6.91 -3.38
N GLN A 29 14.76 -6.92 -2.19
CA GLN A 29 14.21 -8.12 -1.54
C GLN A 29 12.69 -8.21 -1.64
N GLY A 30 12.04 -7.16 -2.13
CA GLY A 30 10.60 -7.08 -2.33
C GLY A 30 10.19 -7.17 -3.80
N ILE A 31 8.89 -7.01 -4.01
CA ILE A 31 8.25 -6.90 -5.32
C ILE A 31 7.73 -5.46 -5.46
N VAL A 32 7.92 -4.87 -6.64
CA VAL A 32 7.33 -3.58 -6.96
C VAL A 32 6.08 -3.77 -7.82
N VAL A 33 4.96 -3.22 -7.34
CA VAL A 33 3.67 -3.19 -8.05
C VAL A 33 3.44 -1.79 -8.60
N ILE A 34 3.18 -1.68 -9.90
CA ILE A 34 2.85 -0.38 -10.52
C ILE A 34 1.34 -0.16 -10.39
N LEU A 35 0.97 0.92 -9.72
CA LEU A 35 -0.42 1.30 -9.48
C LEU A 35 -0.75 2.61 -10.18
N GLN A 36 -2.02 2.77 -10.56
CA GLN A 36 -2.56 4.00 -11.12
C GLN A 36 -3.83 4.40 -10.37
N SER A 37 -3.87 5.63 -9.85
CA SER A 37 -5.09 6.22 -9.30
C SER A 37 -5.15 7.70 -9.67
N GLY A 38 -6.36 8.19 -10.03
CA GLY A 38 -6.58 9.60 -10.37
C GLY A 38 -5.65 10.13 -11.47
N GLY A 39 -5.32 9.30 -12.46
CA GLY A 39 -4.41 9.67 -13.56
C GLY A 39 -2.92 9.75 -13.18
N ARG A 40 -2.55 9.41 -11.93
CA ARG A 40 -1.16 9.39 -11.47
C ARG A 40 -0.70 7.95 -11.23
N ARG A 41 0.52 7.65 -11.69
CA ARG A 41 1.17 6.36 -11.45
C ARG A 41 2.16 6.44 -10.30
N TYR A 42 2.31 5.32 -9.58
CA TYR A 42 3.33 5.16 -8.56
C TYR A 42 3.71 3.68 -8.41
N ALA A 43 4.90 3.45 -7.86
CA ALA A 43 5.41 2.13 -7.54
C ALA A 43 5.12 1.83 -6.06
N LEU A 44 4.49 0.70 -5.76
CA LEU A 44 4.28 0.20 -4.41
C LEU A 44 5.26 -0.94 -4.13
N LEU A 45 6.15 -0.78 -3.16
CA LEU A 45 7.03 -1.84 -2.69
C LEU A 45 6.29 -2.71 -1.67
N VAL A 46 6.22 -4.01 -1.94
CA VAL A 46 5.63 -5.05 -1.07
C VAL A 46 6.60 -6.21 -0.88
N ASP A 47 6.44 -7.00 0.17
CA ASP A 47 7.39 -8.10 0.47
C ASP A 47 7.28 -9.28 -0.50
N GLN A 48 6.06 -9.58 -0.95
CA GLN A 48 5.76 -10.70 -1.85
C GLN A 48 4.35 -10.58 -2.46
N LEU A 49 4.11 -11.35 -3.53
CA LEU A 49 2.82 -11.52 -4.18
C LEU A 49 2.31 -12.93 -3.90
N ILE A 50 1.20 -13.06 -3.18
CA ILE A 50 0.61 -14.37 -2.83
C ILE A 50 -0.21 -14.93 -3.99
N GLY A 51 -0.90 -14.06 -4.73
CA GLY A 51 -1.79 -14.43 -5.82
C GLY A 51 -3.04 -13.55 -5.87
N GLN A 52 -4.04 -13.99 -6.63
CA GLN A 52 -5.35 -13.36 -6.73
C GLN A 52 -6.38 -14.19 -5.97
N HIS A 53 -7.09 -13.58 -5.03
CA HIS A 53 -8.16 -14.23 -4.27
C HIS A 53 -9.51 -13.57 -4.56
N GLN A 54 -10.56 -14.38 -4.74
CA GLN A 54 -11.93 -13.89 -4.67
C GLN A 54 -12.34 -13.77 -3.20
N VAL A 55 -12.76 -12.59 -2.77
CA VAL A 55 -13.02 -12.28 -1.37
C VAL A 55 -14.37 -11.58 -1.19
N VAL A 56 -15.01 -11.82 -0.04
CA VAL A 56 -16.26 -11.13 0.33
C VAL A 56 -15.90 -9.91 1.17
N VAL A 57 -16.05 -8.73 0.58
CA VAL A 57 -15.71 -7.46 1.23
C VAL A 57 -16.66 -7.19 2.40
N LYS A 58 -16.10 -6.89 3.57
CA LYS A 58 -16.83 -6.40 4.75
C LYS A 58 -16.48 -4.93 4.97
N ASN A 59 -17.50 -4.07 5.07
CA ASN A 59 -17.27 -2.67 5.37
C ASN A 59 -16.77 -2.53 6.83
N LEU A 60 -15.62 -1.88 7.01
CA LEU A 60 -15.06 -1.56 8.33
C LEU A 60 -15.79 -0.38 8.99
N GLU A 61 -16.41 0.51 8.22
CA GLU A 61 -16.98 1.79 8.68
C GLU A 61 -18.18 1.63 9.61
N SER A 62 -18.90 0.51 9.54
CA SER A 62 -20.09 0.29 10.38
C SER A 62 -19.77 -0.10 11.82
N ASN A 63 -18.55 -0.58 12.12
CA ASN A 63 -18.17 -1.09 13.44
C ASN A 63 -16.81 -0.57 13.95
N TYR A 64 -15.98 0.02 13.08
CA TYR A 64 -14.62 0.44 13.42
C TYR A 64 -14.31 1.86 12.94
N ARG A 65 -13.40 2.54 13.65
CA ARG A 65 -12.89 3.84 13.22
C ARG A 65 -12.14 3.69 11.89
N LYS A 66 -12.29 4.69 11.02
CA LYS A 66 -11.59 4.75 9.73
C LYS A 66 -10.07 4.65 9.96
N VAL A 67 -9.44 3.64 9.37
CA VAL A 67 -7.98 3.48 9.38
C VAL A 67 -7.42 4.15 8.12
N PRO A 68 -6.54 5.17 8.25
CA PRO A 68 -5.94 5.81 7.09
C PRO A 68 -5.27 4.78 6.17
N GLY A 69 -5.56 4.86 4.86
CA GLY A 69 -5.00 3.93 3.88
C GLY A 69 -5.73 2.59 3.73
N ILE A 70 -6.79 2.31 4.49
CA ILE A 70 -7.60 1.08 4.40
C ILE A 70 -9.03 1.42 4.00
N SER A 71 -9.57 0.68 3.02
CA SER A 71 -10.96 0.82 2.55
C SER A 71 -11.90 -0.22 3.13
N ALA A 72 -11.42 -1.44 3.40
CA ALA A 72 -12.24 -2.54 3.91
C ALA A 72 -11.39 -3.68 4.48
N ALA A 73 -12.05 -4.71 5.00
CA ALA A 73 -11.42 -5.97 5.39
C ALA A 73 -12.19 -7.17 4.84
N THR A 74 -11.54 -8.31 4.77
CA THR A 74 -12.16 -9.60 4.45
C THR A 74 -11.56 -10.69 5.33
N ILE A 75 -12.30 -11.79 5.47
CA ILE A 75 -11.79 -13.03 6.05
C ILE A 75 -11.39 -13.95 4.89
N LEU A 76 -10.19 -14.52 4.95
CA LEU A 76 -9.70 -15.51 3.97
C LEU A 76 -10.19 -16.93 4.35
N GLY A 77 -10.01 -17.89 3.44
CA GLY A 77 -10.48 -19.28 3.64
C GLY A 77 -9.82 -20.01 4.82
N ASP A 78 -8.67 -19.53 5.27
CA ASP A 78 -7.95 -20.03 6.45
C ASP A 78 -8.36 -19.31 7.75
N GLY A 79 -9.33 -18.40 7.68
CA GLY A 79 -9.81 -17.62 8.82
C GLY A 79 -8.98 -16.36 9.13
N SER A 80 -7.89 -16.12 8.40
CA SER A 80 -7.09 -14.90 8.59
C SER A 80 -7.81 -13.66 8.08
N VAL A 81 -7.48 -12.50 8.66
CA VAL A 81 -8.03 -11.20 8.24
C VAL A 81 -7.09 -10.58 7.21
N ALA A 82 -7.63 -10.21 6.06
CA ALA A 82 -6.92 -9.42 5.06
C ALA A 82 -7.52 -8.01 4.97
N LEU A 83 -6.66 -7.01 4.90
CA LEU A 83 -7.06 -5.61 4.73
C LEU A 83 -7.03 -5.24 3.24
N ILE A 84 -8.05 -4.49 2.81
CA ILE A 84 -8.12 -3.92 1.48
C ILE A 84 -7.57 -2.50 1.55
N VAL A 85 -6.48 -2.27 0.84
CA VAL A 85 -5.75 -1.01 0.85
C VAL A 85 -6.40 0.00 -0.12
N ASP A 86 -6.55 1.24 0.34
CA ASP A 86 -6.96 2.36 -0.50
C ASP A 86 -5.75 2.94 -1.23
N VAL A 87 -5.61 2.57 -2.51
CA VAL A 87 -4.52 3.00 -3.39
C VAL A 87 -4.46 4.51 -3.61
N SER A 88 -5.56 5.24 -3.47
CA SER A 88 -5.60 6.69 -3.61
C SER A 88 -5.08 7.36 -2.34
N ALA A 89 -5.52 6.86 -1.18
CA ALA A 89 -5.07 7.34 0.12
C ALA A 89 -3.57 7.09 0.35
N LEU A 90 -3.05 5.92 -0.04
CA LEU A 90 -1.61 5.62 0.05
C LEU A 90 -0.73 6.68 -0.61
N GLN A 91 -1.13 7.13 -1.80
CA GLN A 91 -0.36 8.13 -2.52
C GLN A 91 -0.37 9.49 -1.80
N ALA A 92 -1.47 9.85 -1.14
CA ALA A 92 -1.56 11.06 -0.34
C ALA A 92 -0.67 10.99 0.91
N ILE A 93 -0.77 9.89 1.67
CA ILE A 93 0.03 9.66 2.87
C ILE A 93 1.53 9.71 2.55
N ASN A 94 1.96 9.07 1.46
CA ASN A 94 3.36 9.11 1.05
C ASN A 94 3.84 10.52 0.71
N ARG A 95 3.00 11.37 0.09
CA ARG A 95 3.38 12.76 -0.19
C ARG A 95 3.56 13.56 1.08
N GLU A 96 2.64 13.44 2.04
CA GLU A 96 2.70 14.13 3.33
C GLU A 96 3.96 13.74 4.11
N GLN A 97 4.27 12.45 4.19
CA GLN A 97 5.48 11.95 4.86
C GLN A 97 6.77 12.47 4.20
N ARG A 98 6.82 12.56 2.87
CA ARG A 98 8.00 13.09 2.16
C ARG A 98 8.16 14.60 2.36
N MET A 99 7.06 15.35 2.43
CA MET A 99 7.11 16.79 2.74
C MET A 99 7.59 17.02 4.17
N ALA A 100 7.09 16.26 5.14
CA ALA A 100 7.54 16.34 6.53
C ALA A 100 9.05 16.06 6.67
N ASN A 101 9.57 15.02 5.99
CA ASN A 101 10.99 14.68 6.03
C ASN A 101 11.92 15.67 5.28
N THR A 102 11.38 16.51 4.39
CA THR A 102 12.20 17.53 3.69
C THR A 102 12.29 18.83 4.50
N ALA A 103 11.35 19.04 5.43
CA ALA A 103 11.27 20.24 6.27
C ALA A 103 11.99 20.09 7.63
N ALA A 104 12.49 18.89 7.95
CA ALA A 104 13.27 18.56 9.14
C ALA A 104 14.75 18.37 8.77
#